data_AF-A0A976K660-F1
#
_entry.id   AF-A0A976K660-F1
#
_cell.length_a   1.000
_cell.length_b   1.000
_cell.length_c   1.000
_cell.angle_alpha   90.00
_cell.angle_beta   90.00
_cell.angle_gamma   90.00
#
_symmetry.space_group_name_H-M   'P 1'
#
loop_
_entity.id
_entity.type
_entity.pdbx_description
1 polymer ?
#
loop_
_entity_poly.entity_id
_entity_poly.type
_entity_poly.pdbx_seq_one_letter_code
_entity_poly.pdbx_strand_id
1 'polypeptide(L)'
;MSGINYSEKIPNNVNLSEDRTLQRALEHWQPNYLQWWQDMGPEGSQNFDVYLRTAVSVDPQGWAQFGHVKMPDYRWGIFLNPAEQDRKIHFGDHMGEAAWQDVPGEHRANLRRIIVTQGDTEPASVEQQRHLGLTCPSQYDLRNLFQVNVEEGRHLWAMVYLLHKYFG
;
A
#
# COMPACT_ATOMS: atom_id res chain seq x y z
N MET A 1 23.35 -4.02 2.15
CA MET A 1 22.09 -3.40 1.67
C MET A 1 21.06 -4.50 1.52
N SER A 2 19.93 -4.40 2.23
CA SER A 2 18.79 -5.32 2.05
C SER A 2 18.13 -5.03 0.69
N GLY A 3 18.30 -5.93 -0.26
CA GLY A 3 17.61 -5.85 -1.55
C GLY A 3 16.11 -6.18 -1.42
N ILE A 4 15.35 -5.95 -2.49
CA ILE A 4 13.95 -6.38 -2.62
C ILE A 4 13.83 -7.85 -2.22
N ASN A 5 12.92 -8.15 -1.30
CA ASN A 5 12.58 -9.52 -0.95
C ASN A 5 11.79 -10.16 -2.10
N TYR A 6 12.41 -11.14 -2.78
CA TYR A 6 11.79 -11.95 -3.83
C TYR A 6 11.29 -13.32 -3.32
N SER A 7 11.56 -13.69 -2.07
CA SER A 7 11.07 -14.96 -1.51
C SER A 7 9.61 -14.88 -1.05
N GLU A 8 9.14 -13.71 -0.62
CA GLU A 8 7.75 -13.48 -0.22
C GLU A 8 6.93 -12.90 -1.36
N LYS A 9 5.64 -13.24 -1.48
CA LYS A 9 4.79 -12.68 -2.54
C LYS A 9 4.47 -11.19 -2.30
N ILE A 10 4.27 -10.80 -1.04
CA ILE A 10 3.92 -9.45 -0.58
C ILE A 10 5.00 -8.99 0.41
N PRO A 11 5.92 -8.09 0.02
CA PRO A 11 6.92 -7.55 0.94
C PRO A 11 6.28 -6.85 2.13
N ASN A 12 6.78 -7.06 3.35
CA ASN A 12 6.17 -6.46 4.53
C ASN A 12 7.12 -6.39 5.74
N ASN A 13 6.73 -5.63 6.77
CA ASN A 13 7.38 -5.61 8.09
C ASN A 13 6.41 -5.93 9.25
N VAL A 14 5.32 -6.65 8.95
CA VAL A 14 4.23 -6.97 9.90
C VAL A 14 4.12 -8.46 10.20
N ASN A 15 5.19 -9.22 9.90
CA ASN A 15 5.26 -10.67 10.06
C ASN A 15 4.10 -11.41 9.39
N LEU A 16 3.74 -11.02 8.16
CA LEU A 16 2.57 -11.57 7.47
C LEU A 16 2.62 -13.10 7.33
N SER A 17 3.82 -13.68 7.20
CA SER A 17 4.05 -15.12 7.10
C SER A 17 3.70 -15.91 8.37
N GLU A 18 3.63 -15.24 9.53
CA GLU A 18 3.22 -15.85 10.81
C GLU A 18 1.68 -15.94 10.94
N ASP A 19 0.94 -15.09 10.22
CA ASP A 19 -0.53 -15.09 10.17
C ASP A 19 -1.04 -15.68 8.85
N ARG A 20 -1.06 -17.02 8.76
CA ARG A 20 -1.43 -17.75 7.54
C ARG A 20 -2.84 -17.44 7.04
N THR A 21 -3.77 -17.11 7.93
CA THR A 21 -5.15 -16.79 7.56
C THR A 21 -5.19 -15.44 6.85
N LEU A 22 -4.54 -14.42 7.43
CA LEU A 22 -4.43 -13.10 6.83
C LEU A 22 -3.65 -13.14 5.52
N GLN A 23 -2.52 -13.85 5.48
CA GLN A 23 -1.72 -14.01 4.27
C GLN A 23 -2.58 -14.55 3.12
N ARG A 24 -3.33 -15.63 3.35
CA ARG A 24 -4.20 -16.22 2.32
C ARG A 24 -5.29 -15.27 1.86
N ALA A 25 -5.88 -14.49 2.76
CA ALA A 25 -6.93 -13.53 2.40
C ALA A 25 -6.38 -12.44 1.47
N LEU A 26 -5.21 -11.89 1.77
CA LEU A 26 -4.55 -10.88 0.93
C LEU A 26 -4.06 -11.46 -0.40
N GLU A 27 -3.50 -12.68 -0.39
CA GLU A 27 -3.09 -13.37 -1.61
C GLU A 27 -4.28 -13.76 -2.50
N HIS A 28 -5.47 -13.97 -1.92
CA HIS A 28 -6.72 -14.17 -2.65
C HIS A 28 -7.27 -12.86 -3.24
N TRP A 29 -7.06 -11.73 -2.56
CA TRP A 29 -7.45 -10.42 -3.07
C TRP A 29 -6.52 -9.91 -4.20
N GLN A 30 -5.23 -10.24 -4.15
CA GLN A 30 -4.20 -9.76 -5.07
C GLN A 30 -4.54 -9.92 -6.57
N PRO A 31 -5.08 -11.05 -7.07
CA PRO A 31 -5.46 -11.17 -8.48
C PRO A 31 -6.51 -10.14 -8.91
N ASN A 32 -7.48 -9.81 -8.05
CA ASN A 32 -8.50 -8.79 -8.36
C ASN A 32 -7.89 -7.39 -8.41
N TYR A 33 -6.93 -7.10 -7.51
CA TYR A 33 -6.17 -5.85 -7.57
C TYR A 33 -5.37 -5.75 -8.87
N LEU A 34 -4.69 -6.81 -9.29
CA LEU A 34 -3.92 -6.82 -10.54
C LEU A 34 -4.82 -6.70 -11.76
N GLN A 35 -6.02 -7.29 -11.74
CA GLN A 35 -7.02 -7.10 -12.79
C GLN A 35 -7.47 -5.64 -12.87
N TRP A 36 -7.82 -5.03 -11.72
CA TRP A 36 -8.13 -3.60 -11.67
C TRP A 36 -6.98 -2.74 -12.19
N TRP A 37 -5.72 -3.04 -11.82
CA TRP A 37 -4.55 -2.32 -12.31
C TRP A 37 -4.39 -2.44 -13.83
N GLN A 38 -4.69 -3.62 -14.41
CA GLN A 38 -4.67 -3.81 -15.86
C GLN A 38 -5.75 -2.98 -16.55
N ASP A 39 -6.95 -2.93 -15.97
CA ASP A 39 -8.13 -2.29 -16.55
C ASP A 39 -8.12 -0.76 -16.38
N MET A 40 -7.62 -0.27 -15.24
CA MET A 40 -7.77 1.12 -14.79
C MET A 40 -6.44 1.83 -14.52
N GLY A 41 -5.31 1.11 -14.51
CA GLY A 41 -3.99 1.70 -14.40
C GLY A 41 -3.56 2.49 -15.65
N PRO A 42 -2.31 2.98 -15.68
CA PRO A 42 -1.87 3.89 -16.73
C PRO A 42 -1.92 3.28 -18.14
N GLU A 43 -2.64 3.93 -19.05
CA GLU A 43 -3.03 3.36 -20.34
C GLU A 43 -1.81 3.08 -21.25
N GLY A 44 -1.84 1.93 -21.93
CA GLY A 44 -0.82 1.56 -22.93
C GLY A 44 0.58 1.27 -22.35
N SER A 45 0.74 1.27 -21.02
CA SER A 45 2.06 1.26 -20.36
C SER A 45 2.42 -0.06 -19.67
N GLN A 46 1.58 -1.09 -19.76
CA GLN A 46 1.71 -2.34 -19.01
C GLN A 46 3.06 -3.06 -19.23
N ASN A 47 3.66 -2.89 -20.40
CA ASN A 47 4.93 -3.51 -20.78
C ASN A 47 6.15 -2.59 -20.66
N PHE A 48 6.00 -1.37 -20.15
CA PHE A 48 7.10 -0.43 -20.05
C PHE A 48 8.04 -0.81 -18.91
N ASP A 49 9.35 -0.79 -19.16
CA ASP A 49 10.36 -0.85 -18.12
C ASP A 49 10.52 0.57 -17.52
N VAL A 50 9.96 0.80 -16.34
CA VAL A 50 9.95 2.12 -15.69
C VAL A 50 10.93 2.14 -14.53
N TYR A 51 11.78 3.16 -14.45
CA TYR A 51 12.70 3.34 -13.33
C TYR A 51 11.97 3.85 -12.08
N LEU A 52 11.52 2.93 -11.22
CA LEU A 52 10.69 3.23 -10.06
C LEU A 52 11.44 2.99 -8.75
N ARG A 53 11.01 3.74 -7.74
CA ARG A 53 11.34 3.54 -6.34
C ARG A 53 10.36 2.54 -5.75
N THR A 54 10.86 1.49 -5.12
CA THR A 54 10.07 0.47 -4.42
C THR A 54 10.45 0.45 -2.94
N ALA A 55 9.45 0.56 -2.06
CA ALA A 55 9.68 0.44 -0.62
C ALA A 55 10.00 -1.01 -0.23
N VAL A 56 11.04 -1.21 0.56
CA VAL A 56 11.50 -2.53 1.05
C VAL A 56 11.63 -2.60 2.58
N SER A 57 11.60 -1.44 3.25
CA SER A 57 11.73 -1.29 4.71
C SER A 57 11.14 0.05 5.14
N VAL A 58 11.03 0.27 6.45
CA VAL A 58 10.71 1.57 7.07
C VAL A 58 11.94 2.25 7.68
N ASP A 59 13.12 1.62 7.59
CA ASP A 59 14.38 2.18 8.10
C ASP A 59 14.82 3.38 7.24
N PRO A 60 15.05 4.57 7.84
CA PRO A 60 15.56 5.74 7.14
C PRO A 60 16.80 5.48 6.26
N GLN A 61 17.66 4.53 6.63
CA GLN A 61 18.91 4.22 5.93
C GLN A 61 18.74 3.29 4.71
N GLY A 62 17.55 2.69 4.52
CA GLY A 62 17.36 1.64 3.51
C GLY A 62 15.89 1.36 3.14
N TRP A 63 15.03 2.36 3.22
CA TRP A 63 13.59 2.18 3.01
C TRP A 63 13.20 1.90 1.55
N ALA A 64 14.05 2.29 0.58
CA ALA A 64 13.71 2.26 -0.83
C ALA A 64 14.83 1.72 -1.72
N GLN A 65 14.45 0.92 -2.72
CA GLN A 65 15.30 0.49 -3.81
C GLN A 65 14.82 1.08 -5.13
N PHE A 66 15.73 1.55 -5.97
CA PHE A 66 15.43 2.00 -7.32
C PHE A 66 15.81 0.95 -8.35
N GLY A 67 14.99 0.78 -9.39
CA GLY A 67 15.25 -0.15 -10.47
C GLY A 67 14.22 -0.04 -11.59
N HIS A 68 14.55 -0.59 -12.75
CA HIS A 68 13.57 -0.75 -13.84
C HIS A 68 12.66 -1.92 -13.51
N VAL A 69 11.35 -1.70 -13.63
CA VAL A 69 10.32 -2.71 -13.42
C VAL A 69 9.12 -2.41 -14.30
N LYS A 70 8.43 -3.46 -14.76
CA LYS A 70 7.10 -3.32 -15.35
C LYS A 70 6.12 -3.09 -14.22
N MET A 71 5.26 -2.08 -14.35
CA MET A 71 4.34 -1.72 -13.26
C MET A 71 3.48 -2.89 -12.75
N PRO A 72 2.98 -3.82 -13.59
CA PRO A 72 2.30 -5.04 -13.11
C PRO A 72 3.12 -5.93 -12.16
N ASP A 73 4.45 -5.88 -12.29
CA ASP A 73 5.40 -6.62 -11.47
C ASP A 73 5.90 -5.80 -10.27
N TYR A 74 5.37 -4.57 -10.08
CA TYR A 74 5.73 -3.73 -8.95
C TYR A 74 5.44 -4.45 -7.63
N ARG A 75 6.35 -4.30 -6.67
CA ARG A 75 6.31 -5.05 -5.41
C ARG A 75 5.52 -4.25 -4.37
N TRP A 76 4.19 -4.22 -4.54
CA TRP A 76 3.29 -3.61 -3.56
C TRP A 76 3.39 -4.33 -2.21
N GLY A 77 3.84 -3.60 -1.19
CA GLY A 77 4.11 -4.13 0.14
C GLY A 77 3.41 -3.39 1.27
N ILE A 78 3.39 -4.01 2.45
CA ILE A 78 2.71 -3.54 3.66
C ILE A 78 3.75 -3.13 4.69
N PHE A 79 3.83 -1.83 4.96
CA PHE A 79 4.85 -1.26 5.84
C PHE A 79 4.21 -0.35 6.89
N LEU A 80 4.36 -0.71 8.16
CA LEU A 80 3.94 0.10 9.31
C LEU A 80 5.15 0.68 10.02
N ASN A 81 5.00 1.86 10.62
CA ASN A 81 6.05 2.40 11.49
C ASN A 81 6.28 1.45 12.69
N PRO A 82 7.51 1.39 13.22
CA PRO A 82 7.80 0.61 14.41
C PRO A 82 6.85 0.97 15.56
N ALA A 83 6.38 -0.03 16.29
CA ALA A 83 5.55 0.18 17.45
C ALA A 83 6.34 0.91 18.55
N GLU A 84 5.73 1.95 19.13
CA GLU A 84 6.27 2.65 20.29
C GLU A 84 5.80 1.94 21.56
N GLN A 85 6.75 1.55 22.40
CA GLN A 85 6.44 0.93 23.69
C GLN A 85 5.66 1.92 24.57
N ASP A 86 4.62 1.42 25.25
CA ASP A 86 3.77 2.18 26.17
C ASP A 86 3.06 3.41 25.56
N ARG A 87 2.90 3.44 24.22
CA ARG A 87 2.20 4.52 23.51
C ARG A 87 0.81 4.78 24.13
N LYS A 88 0.51 6.06 24.36
CA LYS A 88 -0.75 6.51 24.95
C LYS A 88 -1.63 7.21 23.92
N ILE A 89 -2.93 7.27 24.21
CA ILE A 89 -3.87 8.13 23.49
C ILE A 89 -3.66 9.57 23.96
N HIS A 90 -3.57 10.51 23.01
CA HIS A 90 -3.15 11.89 23.29
C HIS A 90 -4.28 12.93 23.22
N PHE A 91 -5.54 12.50 23.01
CA PHE A 91 -6.69 13.40 22.90
C PHE A 91 -8.01 12.67 23.19
N GLY A 92 -9.07 13.45 23.41
CA GLY A 92 -10.45 12.93 23.58
C GLY A 92 -10.69 12.24 24.92
N ASP A 93 -11.78 11.48 24.99
CA ASP A 93 -12.29 10.89 26.24
C ASP A 93 -11.34 9.83 26.84
N HIS A 94 -10.54 9.15 25.99
CA HIS A 94 -9.58 8.12 26.39
C HIS A 94 -8.15 8.66 26.57
N MET A 95 -7.97 9.98 26.68
CA MET A 95 -6.63 10.58 26.82
C MET A 95 -5.86 10.00 28.02
N GLY A 96 -4.63 9.56 27.79
CA GLY A 96 -3.75 8.95 28.79
C GLY A 96 -3.87 7.42 28.90
N GLU A 97 -4.89 6.82 28.31
CA GLU A 97 -5.02 5.37 28.20
C GLU A 97 -4.01 4.78 27.20
N ALA A 98 -3.80 3.46 27.24
CA ALA A 98 -2.94 2.76 26.28
C ALA A 98 -3.54 2.81 24.87
N ALA A 99 -2.70 3.04 23.86
CA ALA A 99 -3.13 3.00 22.46
C ALA A 99 -3.59 1.59 22.06
N TRP A 100 -4.75 1.52 21.42
CA TRP A 100 -5.37 0.24 21.07
C TRP A 100 -4.59 -0.53 20.01
N GLN A 101 -4.44 -1.83 20.20
CA GLN A 101 -3.85 -2.77 19.24
C GLN A 101 -4.92 -3.57 18.48
N ASP A 102 -6.18 -3.46 18.89
CA ASP A 102 -7.35 -4.00 18.21
C ASP A 102 -8.48 -2.97 18.31
N VAL A 103 -9.51 -3.13 17.48
CA VAL A 103 -10.59 -2.15 17.32
C VAL A 103 -11.65 -2.34 18.40
N PRO A 104 -11.89 -1.35 19.28
CA PRO A 104 -12.98 -1.42 20.24
C PRO A 104 -14.32 -1.61 19.55
N GLY A 105 -15.16 -2.51 20.07
CA GLY A 105 -16.42 -2.90 19.43
C GLY A 105 -17.34 -1.70 19.15
N GLU A 106 -17.42 -0.75 20.09
CA GLU A 106 -18.23 0.47 19.97
C GLU A 106 -17.77 1.42 18.84
N HIS A 107 -16.48 1.35 18.46
CA HIS A 107 -15.90 2.19 17.42
C HIS A 107 -15.75 1.48 16.07
N ARG A 108 -16.02 0.17 16.01
CA ARG A 108 -15.76 -0.67 14.83
C ARG A 108 -16.38 -0.14 13.54
N ALA A 109 -17.66 0.25 13.57
CA ALA A 109 -18.33 0.77 12.39
C ALA A 109 -17.72 2.10 11.91
N ASN A 110 -17.40 3.00 12.85
CA ASN A 110 -16.84 4.32 12.54
C ASN A 110 -15.40 4.24 12.03
N LEU A 111 -14.55 3.45 12.68
CA LEU A 111 -13.16 3.24 12.24
C LEU A 111 -13.11 2.56 10.88
N ARG A 112 -13.96 1.55 10.62
CA ARG A 112 -14.07 0.93 9.30
C ARG A 112 -14.43 1.96 8.24
N ARG A 113 -15.42 2.82 8.50
CA ARG A 113 -15.85 3.86 7.56
C ARG A 113 -14.70 4.84 7.24
N ILE A 114 -13.93 5.26 8.23
CA ILE A 114 -12.77 6.15 8.03
C ILE A 114 -11.71 5.47 7.14
N ILE A 115 -11.34 4.23 7.45
CA ILE A 115 -10.35 3.47 6.68
C ILE A 115 -10.82 3.27 5.23
N VAL A 116 -12.09 2.89 5.02
CA VAL A 116 -12.65 2.72 3.67
C VAL A 116 -12.66 4.05 2.92
N THR A 117 -13.08 5.14 3.57
CA THR A 117 -13.18 6.45 2.91
C THR A 117 -11.81 6.96 2.49
N GLN A 118 -10.78 6.78 3.32
CA GLN A 118 -9.39 7.06 2.93
C GLN A 118 -8.95 6.13 1.80
N GLY A 119 -9.20 4.82 1.92
CA GLY A 119 -8.79 3.85 0.92
C GLY A 119 -9.44 4.04 -0.45
N ASP A 120 -10.62 4.65 -0.52
CA ASP A 120 -11.37 4.93 -1.76
C ASP A 120 -10.69 5.99 -2.64
N THR A 121 -9.99 6.96 -2.03
CA THR A 121 -9.32 8.02 -2.80
C THR A 121 -8.11 7.53 -3.58
N GLU A 122 -7.47 6.45 -3.09
CA GLU A 122 -6.21 5.96 -3.64
C GLU A 122 -6.39 5.38 -5.05
N PRO A 123 -7.30 4.41 -5.32
CA PRO A 123 -7.59 3.95 -6.66
C PRO A 123 -8.24 5.04 -7.53
N ALA A 124 -9.09 5.89 -6.94
CA ALA A 124 -9.75 6.97 -7.68
C ALA A 124 -8.73 7.94 -8.32
N SER A 125 -7.62 8.22 -7.63
CA SER A 125 -6.55 9.06 -8.16
C SER A 125 -5.85 8.41 -9.37
N VAL A 126 -5.61 7.09 -9.32
CA VAL A 126 -5.03 6.32 -10.44
C VAL A 126 -5.98 6.34 -11.64
N GLU A 127 -7.26 6.11 -11.39
CA GLU A 127 -8.32 6.09 -12.42
C GLU A 127 -8.44 7.44 -13.13
N GLN A 128 -8.40 8.56 -12.37
CA GLN A 128 -8.44 9.91 -12.93
C GLN A 128 -7.21 10.25 -13.76
N GLN A 129 -6.04 9.69 -13.41
CA GLN A 129 -4.77 10.03 -14.03
C GLN A 129 -4.36 9.09 -15.18
N ARG A 130 -5.11 8.00 -15.42
CA ARG A 130 -4.71 6.90 -16.31
C ARG A 130 -4.33 7.29 -17.73
N HIS A 131 -4.86 8.40 -18.26
CA HIS A 131 -4.60 8.87 -19.63
C HIS A 131 -3.48 9.91 -19.72
N LEU A 132 -3.01 10.45 -18.60
CA LEU A 132 -2.02 11.55 -18.58
C LEU A 132 -0.68 11.15 -19.19
N GLY A 133 -0.36 9.85 -19.21
CA GLY A 133 0.87 9.33 -19.82
C GLY A 133 0.95 9.55 -21.33
N LEU A 134 -0.19 9.67 -22.02
CA LEU A 134 -0.25 9.86 -23.48
C LEU A 134 0.22 11.25 -23.93
N THR A 135 0.18 12.23 -23.03
CA THR A 135 0.50 13.64 -23.32
C THR A 135 1.52 14.20 -22.33
N CYS A 136 2.36 13.34 -21.77
CA CYS A 136 3.33 13.76 -20.77
C CYS A 136 4.42 14.65 -21.40
N PRO A 137 4.81 15.78 -20.78
CA PRO A 137 5.72 16.74 -21.41
C PRO A 137 7.19 16.27 -21.44
N SER A 138 7.54 15.23 -20.69
CA SER A 138 8.86 14.61 -20.75
C SER A 138 8.84 13.18 -20.19
N GLN A 139 9.92 12.42 -20.42
CA GLN A 139 10.12 11.11 -19.77
C GLN A 139 10.31 11.22 -18.25
N TYR A 140 10.84 12.35 -17.77
CA TYR A 140 10.97 12.61 -16.34
C TYR A 140 9.61 12.75 -15.67
N ASP A 141 8.71 13.54 -16.30
CA ASP A 141 7.34 13.73 -15.82
C ASP A 141 6.54 12.42 -15.92
N LEU A 142 6.73 11.65 -16.99
CA LEU A 142 6.07 10.36 -17.18
C LEU A 142 6.46 9.36 -16.09
N ARG A 143 7.75 9.29 -15.79
CA ARG A 143 8.28 8.46 -14.71
C ARG A 143 7.72 8.89 -13.35
N ASN A 144 7.59 10.20 -13.11
CA ASN A 144 7.05 10.70 -11.85
C ASN A 144 5.55 10.43 -11.72
N LEU A 145 4.78 10.58 -12.80
CA LEU A 145 3.38 10.17 -12.85
C LEU A 145 3.23 8.69 -12.48
N PHE A 146 4.02 7.81 -13.11
CA PHE A 146 3.99 6.39 -12.80
C PHE A 146 4.45 6.07 -11.37
N GLN A 147 5.42 6.82 -10.82
CA GLN A 147 5.79 6.70 -9.41
C GLN A 147 4.61 7.02 -8.49
N VAL A 148 3.87 8.09 -8.77
CA VAL A 148 2.65 8.43 -8.02
C VAL A 148 1.65 7.28 -8.14
N ASN A 149 1.35 6.81 -9.36
CA ASN A 149 0.33 5.78 -9.54
C ASN A 149 0.63 4.48 -8.78
N VAL A 150 1.88 3.99 -8.79
CA VAL A 150 2.23 2.78 -8.03
C VAL A 150 2.23 3.01 -6.52
N GLU A 151 2.52 4.23 -6.06
CA GLU A 151 2.47 4.60 -4.64
C GLU A 151 1.03 4.71 -4.12
N GLU A 152 0.13 5.31 -4.89
CA GLU A 152 -1.31 5.33 -4.56
C GLU A 152 -1.90 3.92 -4.60
N GLY A 153 -1.48 3.09 -5.57
CA GLY A 153 -1.78 1.65 -5.56
C GLY A 153 -1.33 0.97 -4.26
N ARG A 154 -0.15 1.32 -3.73
CA ARG A 154 0.34 0.81 -2.44
C ARG A 154 -0.45 1.36 -1.24
N HIS A 155 -0.97 2.58 -1.30
CA HIS A 155 -1.83 3.14 -0.26
C HIS A 155 -3.15 2.36 -0.14
N LEU A 156 -3.73 1.93 -1.28
CA LEU A 156 -4.87 1.02 -1.28
C LEU A 156 -4.52 -0.30 -0.56
N TRP A 157 -3.36 -0.91 -0.87
CA TRP A 157 -2.87 -2.10 -0.17
C TRP A 157 -2.77 -1.90 1.36
N ALA A 158 -2.33 -0.72 1.80
CA ALA A 158 -2.23 -0.40 3.22
C ALA A 158 -3.60 -0.39 3.92
N MET A 159 -4.62 0.20 3.29
CA MET A 159 -5.98 0.23 3.84
C MET A 159 -6.63 -1.17 3.80
N VAL A 160 -6.45 -1.92 2.71
CA VAL A 160 -6.95 -3.29 2.58
C VAL A 160 -6.33 -4.22 3.63
N TYR A 161 -5.04 -4.08 3.92
CA TYR A 161 -4.41 -4.81 5.03
C TYR A 161 -5.12 -4.55 6.37
N LEU A 162 -5.38 -3.28 6.71
CA LEU A 162 -6.07 -2.94 7.95
C LEU A 162 -7.49 -3.52 8.00
N LEU A 163 -8.20 -3.50 6.88
CA LEU A 163 -9.54 -4.10 6.76
C LEU A 163 -9.51 -5.61 7.01
N HIS A 164 -8.63 -6.35 6.34
CA HIS A 164 -8.51 -7.79 6.56
C HIS A 164 -8.00 -8.14 7.96
N LYS A 165 -7.04 -7.38 8.50
CA LYS A 165 -6.43 -7.69 9.80
C LYS A 165 -7.41 -7.49 10.96
N TYR A 166 -8.18 -6.41 10.94
CA TYR A 166 -8.96 -5.98 12.12
C TYR A 166 -10.47 -6.02 11.91
N PHE A 167 -10.96 -6.03 10.66
CA PHE A 167 -12.40 -5.88 10.36
C PHE A 167 -13.12 -7.15 9.90
N GLY A 168 -12.38 -8.25 9.68
CA GLY A 168 -12.93 -9.55 9.28
C GLY A 168 -13.08 -9.65 7.78
#